data_AF-A0A6X8KYG7-F1
#
_entry.id   AF-A0A6X8KYG7-F1
#
_cell.length_a   1.000
_cell.length_b   1.000
_cell.length_c   1.000
_cell.angle_alpha   90.00
_cell.angle_beta   90.00
_cell.angle_gamma   90.00
#
_symmetry.space_group_name_H-M   'P 1'
#
loop_
_entity.id
_entity.type
_entity.pdbx_description
1 polymer ?
#
loop_
_entity_poly.entity_id
_entity_poly.type
_entity_poly.pdbx_seq_one_letter_code
_entity_poly.pdbx_strand_id
1 'polypeptide(L)'
;DSDFFIKNNFSQKSELKKKIERFFGLIHGKNGLTPTFNEKGMYAAFSTSLQSACLSRQVGAALFDDEGNLLAVGKNDVPKAGGGLYSSDDFDNDHRCVHKSGKCYNDTNKIKIKERIKKVLSNEVSAVLGISAGQAVADINLTRLLNSLDKIAEGIYKDSKISSVMEYSRSIHAEMDVITSMARKQNGDTKDKILYTTTYPCHNCARHIVAAGIKKVVYIEPFDKSLALDLHNDAITKNEESSKVIFCDFEGVSPRRYNKFFRPTDERKDDKTGTANKFNVRYKNHIDVQYLDDYRKYESAVAKKFITEISKPEPQQ
;
A
#
# COMPACT_ATOMS: atom_id res chain seq x y z
N ASP A 1 -9.86 6.84 -0.76
CA ASP A 1 -8.76 7.04 0.19
C ASP A 1 -9.22 7.86 1.38
N SER A 2 -8.80 7.48 2.58
CA SER A 2 -9.11 8.18 3.83
C SER A 2 -8.03 9.21 4.18
N ASP A 3 -8.43 10.31 4.81
CA ASP A 3 -7.50 11.35 5.29
C ASP A 3 -6.99 11.07 6.72
N PHE A 4 -7.80 10.36 7.52
CA PHE A 4 -7.54 10.02 8.92
C PHE A 4 -8.12 8.65 9.23
N PHE A 5 -7.36 7.83 9.96
CA PHE A 5 -7.75 6.48 10.39
C PHE A 5 -8.01 6.46 11.88
N ILE A 6 -9.12 5.86 12.29
CA ILE A 6 -9.56 5.75 13.68
C ILE A 6 -9.88 4.29 13.99
N LYS A 7 -9.40 3.79 15.13
CA LYS A 7 -9.89 2.54 15.68
C LYS A 7 -11.11 2.81 16.54
N ASN A 8 -12.26 2.26 16.16
CA ASN A 8 -13.49 2.36 16.94
C ASN A 8 -13.61 1.18 17.90
N ASN A 9 -12.83 1.19 18.99
CA ASN A 9 -13.04 0.30 20.12
C ASN A 9 -14.00 0.97 21.12
N PHE A 10 -15.21 0.45 21.25
CA PHE A 10 -16.29 1.03 22.07
C PHE A 10 -15.90 1.31 23.54
N SER A 11 -14.81 0.70 24.02
CA SER A 11 -14.26 0.86 25.36
C SER A 11 -13.47 2.17 25.62
N GLN A 12 -13.14 2.99 24.61
CA GLN A 12 -12.23 4.15 24.78
C GLN A 12 -12.79 5.49 24.25
N LYS A 13 -14.04 5.84 24.60
CA LYS A 13 -14.71 7.08 24.13
C LYS A 13 -13.92 8.38 24.39
N SER A 14 -13.23 8.49 25.52
CA SER A 14 -12.45 9.68 25.88
C SER A 14 -11.21 9.84 25.00
N GLU A 15 -10.52 8.75 24.66
CA GLU A 15 -9.37 8.77 23.75
C GLU A 15 -9.79 9.10 22.32
N LEU A 16 -10.92 8.52 21.87
CA LEU A 16 -11.49 8.83 20.57
C LEU A 16 -11.78 10.33 20.42
N LYS A 17 -12.36 10.96 21.45
CA LYS A 17 -12.60 12.41 21.46
C LYS A 17 -11.30 13.20 21.29
N LYS A 18 -10.24 12.86 22.03
CA LYS A 18 -8.93 13.54 21.92
C LYS A 18 -8.33 13.40 20.51
N LYS A 19 -8.44 12.22 19.89
CA LYS A 19 -7.95 11.95 18.53
C LYS A 19 -8.71 12.80 17.50
N ILE A 20 -10.03 12.88 17.61
CA ILE A 20 -10.88 13.70 16.75
C ILE A 20 -10.57 15.19 16.93
N GLU A 21 -10.46 15.68 18.17
CA GLU A 21 -10.10 17.08 18.46
C GLU A 21 -8.71 17.43 17.90
N ARG A 22 -7.73 16.52 18.01
CA ARG A 22 -6.42 16.68 17.39
C ARG A 22 -6.54 16.79 15.87
N PHE A 23 -7.35 15.94 15.24
CA PHE A 23 -7.56 15.97 13.79
C PHE A 23 -8.19 17.29 13.33
N PHE A 24 -9.22 17.79 14.01
CA PHE A 24 -9.76 19.13 13.74
C PHE A 24 -8.70 20.23 13.92
N GLY A 25 -7.88 20.13 14.97
CA GLY A 25 -6.75 21.03 15.16
C GLY A 25 -5.81 21.03 13.95
N LEU A 26 -5.50 19.87 13.36
CA LEU A 26 -4.70 19.78 12.14
C LEU A 26 -5.40 20.42 10.94
N ILE A 27 -6.69 20.18 10.74
CA ILE A 27 -7.47 20.79 9.64
C ILE A 27 -7.42 22.32 9.70
N HIS A 28 -7.53 22.89 10.90
CA HIS A 28 -7.50 24.34 11.11
C HIS A 28 -6.07 24.90 11.27
N GLY A 29 -5.04 24.06 11.16
CA GLY A 29 -3.64 24.43 11.38
C GLY A 29 -3.38 25.06 12.73
N LYS A 30 -3.87 24.40 13.78
CA LYS A 30 -3.49 24.69 15.16
C LYS A 30 -1.99 24.45 15.32
N ASN A 31 -1.27 25.47 15.75
CA ASN A 31 0.17 25.39 15.92
C ASN A 31 0.54 24.43 17.07
N GLY A 32 1.72 23.83 16.97
CA GLY A 32 2.25 22.90 17.98
C GLY A 32 1.76 21.45 17.87
N LEU A 33 0.88 21.13 16.91
CA LEU A 33 0.51 19.74 16.64
C LEU A 33 1.58 19.07 15.76
N THR A 34 2.17 17.98 16.27
CA THR A 34 3.20 17.20 15.59
C THR A 34 2.71 15.79 15.28
N PRO A 35 3.36 15.06 14.36
CA PRO A 35 3.05 13.66 14.08
C PRO A 35 3.17 12.76 15.32
N THR A 36 2.32 11.74 15.39
CA THR A 36 2.47 10.64 16.35
C THR A 36 3.56 9.66 15.89
N PHE A 37 3.99 8.75 16.77
CA PHE A 37 4.92 7.67 16.40
C PHE A 37 4.38 6.81 15.25
N ASN A 38 3.10 6.45 15.30
CA ASN A 38 2.47 5.69 14.22
C ASN A 38 2.49 6.46 12.90
N GLU A 39 2.14 7.75 12.92
CA GLU A 39 2.13 8.59 11.73
C GLU A 39 3.54 8.74 11.13
N LYS A 40 4.57 8.93 11.98
CA LYS A 40 5.98 8.97 11.55
C LYS A 40 6.40 7.65 10.90
N GLY A 41 6.11 6.52 11.56
CA GLY A 41 6.48 5.19 11.09
C GLY A 41 5.80 4.82 9.78
N MET A 42 4.49 5.07 9.69
CA MET A 42 3.71 4.80 8.50
C MET A 42 4.04 5.74 7.34
N TYR A 43 4.38 7.01 7.62
CA TYR A 43 4.87 7.91 6.58
C TYR A 43 6.23 7.46 6.03
N ALA A 44 7.15 6.95 6.86
CA ALA A 44 8.41 6.38 6.40
C ALA A 44 8.19 5.13 5.51
N ALA A 45 7.25 4.26 5.90
CA ALA A 45 6.88 3.11 5.08
C ALA A 45 6.28 3.55 3.73
N PHE A 46 5.33 4.49 3.75
CA PHE A 46 4.69 5.01 2.54
C PHE A 46 5.67 5.77 1.62
N SER A 47 6.52 6.65 2.16
CA SER A 47 7.51 7.36 1.34
C SER A 47 8.49 6.39 0.67
N THR A 48 8.82 5.29 1.34
CA THR A 48 9.64 4.21 0.78
C THR A 48 8.90 3.42 -0.30
N SER A 49 7.59 3.21 -0.16
CA SER A 49 6.78 2.51 -1.17
C SER A 49 6.81 3.21 -2.53
N LEU A 50 6.84 4.55 -2.53
CA LEU A 50 6.90 5.37 -3.75
C LEU A 50 8.19 5.14 -4.57
N GLN A 51 9.22 4.54 -3.96
CA GLN A 51 10.47 4.21 -4.63
C GLN A 51 10.44 2.86 -5.36
N SER A 52 9.35 2.08 -5.22
CA SER A 52 9.19 0.79 -5.90
C SER A 52 8.73 0.99 -7.34
N ALA A 53 9.32 0.26 -8.28
CA ALA A 53 8.84 0.15 -9.66
C ALA A 53 8.18 -1.20 -9.96
N CYS A 54 7.70 -1.91 -8.93
CA CYS A 54 7.02 -3.19 -9.13
C CYS A 54 5.70 -3.01 -9.90
N LEU A 55 5.53 -3.79 -10.97
CA LEU A 55 4.37 -3.70 -11.88
C LEU A 55 3.04 -4.11 -11.22
N SER A 56 3.06 -4.84 -10.10
CA SER A 56 1.84 -5.33 -9.45
C SER A 56 1.28 -4.34 -8.42
N ARG A 57 2.13 -3.79 -7.55
CA ARG A 57 1.75 -2.84 -6.49
C ARG A 57 2.99 -2.14 -5.95
N GLN A 58 2.82 -0.95 -5.37
CA GLN A 58 3.85 -0.28 -4.57
C GLN A 58 3.59 -0.54 -3.09
N VAL A 59 4.50 -1.21 -2.41
CA VAL A 59 4.45 -1.50 -0.97
C VAL A 59 5.75 -1.09 -0.33
N GLY A 60 5.64 -0.47 0.84
CA GLY A 60 6.80 -0.05 1.62
C GLY A 60 6.64 -0.43 3.08
N ALA A 61 7.78 -0.59 3.75
CA ALA A 61 7.87 -0.94 5.14
C ALA A 61 8.98 -0.13 5.83
N ALA A 62 8.85 0.07 7.14
CA ALA A 62 9.83 0.77 7.95
C ALA A 62 9.91 0.17 9.36
N LEU A 63 11.12 -0.03 9.86
CA LEU A 63 11.41 -0.61 11.16
C LEU A 63 11.83 0.47 12.16
N PHE A 64 11.22 0.45 13.34
CA PHE A 64 11.48 1.39 14.41
C PHE A 64 11.78 0.68 15.73
N ASP A 65 12.58 1.31 16.59
CA ASP A 65 12.66 0.95 18.01
C ASP A 65 11.54 1.60 18.84
N ASP A 66 11.57 1.37 20.15
CA ASP A 66 10.56 1.87 21.09
C ASP A 66 10.67 3.37 21.37
N GLU A 67 11.87 3.91 21.17
CA GLU A 67 12.16 5.33 21.29
C GLU A 67 11.69 6.12 20.05
N GLY A 68 11.28 5.41 18.98
CA GLY A 68 10.77 6.00 17.75
C GLY A 68 11.86 6.41 16.76
N ASN A 69 13.05 5.82 16.84
CA ASN A 69 14.11 5.96 15.85
C ASN A 69 13.89 5.02 14.67
N LEU A 70 14.15 5.51 13.46
CA LEU A 70 14.06 4.73 12.23
C LEU A 70 15.33 3.90 12.06
N LEU A 71 15.21 2.57 12.02
CA LEU A 71 16.34 1.64 11.92
C LEU A 71 16.58 1.18 10.48
N ALA A 72 15.51 0.90 9.74
CA ALA A 72 15.58 0.47 8.34
C ALA A 72 14.27 0.78 7.62
N VAL A 73 14.36 0.86 6.30
CA VAL A 73 13.21 0.92 5.40
C VAL A 73 13.35 -0.17 4.35
N GLY A 74 12.24 -0.56 3.74
CA GLY A 74 12.24 -1.53 2.65
C GLY A 74 11.07 -1.32 1.72
N LYS A 75 11.22 -1.81 0.49
CA LYS A 75 10.20 -1.73 -0.56
C LYS A 75 10.11 -3.05 -1.31
N ASN A 76 8.98 -3.29 -1.96
CA ASN A 76 8.89 -4.43 -2.85
C ASN A 76 9.58 -4.12 -4.19
N ASP A 77 10.79 -4.63 -4.40
CA ASP A 77 11.47 -4.50 -5.69
C ASP A 77 12.42 -5.67 -5.94
N VAL A 78 13.06 -5.69 -7.11
CA VAL A 78 13.91 -6.79 -7.56
C VAL A 78 15.27 -6.75 -6.83
N PRO A 79 15.69 -7.84 -6.16
CA PRO A 79 17.01 -7.92 -5.53
C PRO A 79 18.17 -7.92 -6.53
N LYS A 80 19.30 -7.39 -6.07
CA LYS A 80 20.57 -7.27 -6.80
C LYS A 80 21.63 -8.24 -6.26
N ALA A 81 22.53 -8.71 -7.13
CA ALA A 81 23.69 -9.50 -6.73
C ALA A 81 24.62 -8.65 -5.81
N GLY A 82 25.09 -9.24 -4.72
CA GLY A 82 25.82 -8.52 -3.67
C GLY A 82 24.92 -7.88 -2.60
N GLY A 83 23.59 -7.99 -2.75
CA GLY A 83 22.62 -7.50 -1.78
C GLY A 83 21.96 -6.17 -2.17
N GLY A 84 20.89 -5.82 -1.45
CA GLY A 84 20.05 -4.67 -1.79
C GLY A 84 19.16 -4.93 -3.00
N LEU A 85 18.53 -3.85 -3.48
CA LEU A 85 17.59 -3.85 -4.60
C LEU A 85 18.12 -3.01 -5.74
N TYR A 86 17.66 -3.29 -6.97
CA TYR A 86 17.87 -2.40 -8.09
C TYR A 86 17.15 -1.05 -7.88
N SER A 87 17.71 0.00 -8.47
CA SER A 87 17.24 1.38 -8.37
C SER A 87 17.46 2.13 -9.68
N SER A 88 16.96 3.37 -9.75
CA SER A 88 17.27 4.28 -10.86
C SER A 88 18.76 4.54 -11.04
N ASP A 89 19.54 4.39 -9.98
CA ASP A 89 20.97 4.70 -9.96
C ASP A 89 21.81 3.55 -10.56
N ASP A 90 21.19 2.41 -10.88
CA ASP A 90 21.86 1.33 -11.63
C ASP A 90 21.89 1.60 -13.16
N PHE A 91 21.18 2.63 -13.65
CA PHE A 91 21.13 3.06 -15.05
C PHE A 91 20.88 1.88 -16.02
N ASP A 92 21.81 1.62 -16.95
CA ASP A 92 21.70 0.54 -17.95
C ASP A 92 21.75 -0.87 -17.32
N ASN A 93 22.21 -0.99 -16.07
CA ASN A 93 22.24 -2.24 -15.31
C ASN A 93 20.98 -2.45 -14.44
N ASP A 94 19.98 -1.58 -14.57
CA ASP A 94 18.70 -1.78 -13.90
C ASP A 94 17.96 -2.98 -14.50
N HIS A 95 17.89 -4.05 -13.71
CA HIS A 95 17.22 -5.28 -14.12
C HIS A 95 15.86 -5.48 -13.44
N ARG A 96 15.17 -4.41 -13.02
CA ARG A 96 13.77 -4.49 -12.59
C ARG A 96 12.88 -4.97 -13.73
N CYS A 97 11.70 -5.51 -13.41
CA CYS A 97 10.82 -6.16 -14.39
C CYS A 97 10.47 -5.24 -15.57
N VAL A 98 10.25 -3.95 -15.31
CA VAL A 98 9.96 -2.93 -16.32
C VAL A 98 11.10 -2.74 -17.32
N HIS A 99 12.36 -2.80 -16.88
CA HIS A 99 13.54 -2.61 -17.72
C HIS A 99 14.04 -3.92 -18.37
N LYS A 100 13.87 -5.06 -17.71
CA LYS A 100 14.36 -6.35 -18.21
C LYS A 100 13.49 -6.98 -19.29
N SER A 101 12.19 -7.07 -19.07
CA SER A 101 11.26 -7.74 -20.01
C SER A 101 9.97 -6.97 -20.27
N GLY A 102 9.73 -5.87 -19.54
CA GLY A 102 8.46 -5.15 -19.56
C GLY A 102 7.27 -5.98 -19.06
N LYS A 103 7.52 -7.13 -18.40
CA LYS A 103 6.48 -8.09 -18.01
C LYS A 103 6.55 -8.44 -16.53
N CYS A 104 5.38 -8.59 -15.92
CA CYS A 104 5.24 -9.18 -14.58
C CYS A 104 5.52 -10.69 -14.67
N TYR A 105 6.64 -11.13 -14.08
CA TYR A 105 7.01 -12.56 -14.06
C TYR A 105 5.99 -13.41 -13.28
N ASN A 106 5.38 -12.86 -12.24
CA ASN A 106 4.35 -13.57 -11.48
C ASN A 106 3.13 -13.89 -12.35
N ASP A 107 2.59 -12.88 -13.03
CA ASP A 107 1.42 -13.05 -13.89
C ASP A 107 1.75 -13.90 -15.12
N THR A 108 2.94 -13.73 -15.70
CA THR A 108 3.40 -14.55 -16.83
C THR A 108 3.43 -16.03 -16.46
N ASN A 109 3.95 -16.39 -15.29
CA ASN A 109 3.99 -17.79 -14.85
C ASN A 109 2.60 -18.33 -14.49
N LYS A 110 1.74 -17.52 -13.86
CA LYS A 110 0.35 -17.92 -13.61
C LYS A 110 -0.44 -18.20 -14.90
N ILE A 111 -0.24 -17.38 -15.94
CA ILE A 111 -0.84 -17.62 -17.27
C ILE A 111 -0.32 -18.94 -17.85
N LYS A 112 0.99 -19.24 -17.76
CA LYS A 112 1.53 -20.53 -18.22
C LYS A 112 0.91 -21.72 -17.48
N ILE A 113 0.65 -21.58 -16.18
CA ILE A 113 -0.03 -22.62 -15.39
C ILE A 113 -1.46 -22.81 -15.91
N LYS A 114 -2.20 -21.73 -16.13
CA LYS A 114 -3.54 -21.79 -16.71
C LYS A 114 -3.55 -22.49 -18.07
N GLU A 115 -2.64 -22.13 -18.98
CA GLU A 115 -2.52 -22.77 -20.29
C GLU A 115 -2.15 -24.26 -20.16
N ARG A 116 -1.32 -24.62 -19.18
CA ARG A 116 -0.99 -26.02 -18.89
C ARG A 116 -2.21 -26.80 -18.39
N ILE A 117 -3.04 -26.21 -17.52
CA ILE A 117 -4.30 -26.82 -17.06
C ILE A 117 -5.21 -27.08 -18.26
N LYS A 118 -5.40 -26.08 -19.12
CA LYS A 118 -6.19 -26.20 -20.35
C LYS A 118 -5.68 -27.34 -21.22
N LYS A 119 -4.36 -27.40 -21.49
CA LYS A 119 -3.75 -28.45 -22.31
C LYS A 119 -3.95 -29.84 -21.72
N VAL A 120 -3.76 -30.01 -20.41
CA VAL A 120 -3.99 -31.30 -19.72
C VAL A 120 -5.45 -31.71 -19.86
N LEU A 121 -6.40 -30.80 -19.57
CA LEU A 121 -7.83 -31.09 -19.71
C LEU A 121 -8.20 -31.49 -21.14
N SER A 122 -7.74 -30.74 -22.14
CA SER A 122 -7.99 -31.07 -23.55
C SER A 122 -7.44 -32.44 -23.93
N ASN A 123 -6.22 -32.77 -23.50
CA ASN A 123 -5.60 -34.05 -23.82
C ASN A 123 -6.33 -35.23 -23.17
N GLU A 124 -6.64 -35.15 -21.87
CA GLU A 124 -7.33 -36.21 -21.14
C GLU A 124 -8.74 -36.44 -21.68
N VAL A 125 -9.48 -35.35 -21.94
CA VAL A 125 -10.84 -35.45 -22.50
C VAL A 125 -10.80 -36.05 -23.91
N SER A 126 -9.85 -35.65 -24.75
CA SER A 126 -9.73 -36.21 -26.10
C SER A 126 -9.36 -37.70 -26.06
N ALA A 127 -8.49 -38.11 -25.14
CA ALA A 127 -8.09 -39.50 -24.97
C ALA A 127 -9.26 -40.40 -24.52
N VAL A 128 -10.06 -39.95 -23.53
CA VAL A 128 -11.25 -40.68 -23.05
C VAL A 128 -12.29 -40.84 -24.14
N LEU A 129 -12.45 -39.81 -24.99
CA LEU A 129 -13.43 -39.80 -26.07
C LEU A 129 -12.92 -40.49 -27.35
N GLY A 130 -11.65 -40.91 -27.40
CA GLY A 130 -11.05 -41.49 -28.60
C GLY A 130 -10.95 -40.52 -29.79
N ILE A 131 -10.91 -39.21 -29.53
CA ILE A 131 -10.91 -38.17 -30.58
C ILE A 131 -9.46 -37.80 -30.91
N SER A 132 -9.12 -37.84 -32.19
CA SER A 132 -7.82 -37.35 -32.67
C SER A 132 -7.82 -35.83 -32.82
N ALA A 133 -6.66 -35.19 -32.62
CA ALA A 133 -6.51 -33.75 -32.77
C ALA A 133 -6.94 -33.29 -34.18
N GLY A 134 -7.92 -32.38 -34.26
CA GLY A 134 -8.45 -31.85 -35.52
C GLY A 134 -9.56 -32.68 -36.18
N GLN A 135 -10.01 -33.78 -35.55
CA GLN A 135 -11.14 -34.55 -36.03
C GLN A 135 -12.46 -33.78 -35.84
N ALA A 136 -13.25 -33.65 -36.91
CA ALA A 136 -14.56 -33.02 -36.84
C ALA A 136 -15.52 -33.91 -36.03
N VAL A 137 -16.10 -33.34 -34.98
CA VAL A 137 -17.04 -34.03 -34.09
C VAL A 137 -18.46 -33.60 -34.48
N ALA A 138 -19.26 -34.54 -34.97
CA ALA A 138 -20.65 -34.29 -35.34
C ALA A 138 -21.60 -34.26 -34.13
N ASP A 139 -21.18 -34.80 -32.99
CA ASP A 139 -21.98 -34.79 -31.77
C ASP A 139 -22.00 -33.40 -31.12
N ILE A 140 -23.21 -32.86 -30.98
CA ILE A 140 -23.44 -31.50 -30.47
C ILE A 140 -23.08 -31.37 -28.98
N ASN A 141 -23.28 -32.42 -28.19
CA ASN A 141 -22.95 -32.43 -26.76
C ASN A 141 -21.43 -32.48 -26.58
N LEU A 142 -20.75 -33.25 -27.43
CA LEU A 142 -19.30 -33.38 -27.41
C LEU A 142 -18.60 -32.07 -27.84
N THR A 143 -19.13 -31.43 -28.88
CA THR A 143 -18.70 -30.09 -29.30
C THR A 143 -18.89 -29.06 -28.18
N ARG A 144 -20.04 -29.10 -27.48
CA ARG A 144 -20.31 -28.22 -26.35
C ARG A 144 -19.35 -28.44 -25.19
N LEU A 145 -19.01 -29.69 -24.88
CA LEU A 145 -18.02 -30.04 -23.85
C LEU A 145 -16.64 -29.49 -24.21
N LEU A 146 -16.16 -29.76 -25.42
CA LEU A 146 -14.85 -29.29 -25.89
C LEU A 146 -14.74 -27.76 -25.84
N ASN A 147 -15.79 -27.04 -26.26
CA ASN A 147 -15.86 -25.58 -26.18
C ASN A 147 -15.94 -25.05 -24.74
N SER A 148 -16.37 -25.89 -23.78
CA SER A 148 -16.45 -25.51 -22.37
C SER A 148 -15.14 -25.72 -21.60
N LEU A 149 -14.17 -26.46 -22.14
CA LEU A 149 -12.91 -26.78 -21.45
C LEU A 149 -12.12 -25.52 -21.05
N ASP A 150 -12.16 -24.48 -21.87
CA ASP A 150 -11.53 -23.19 -21.56
C ASP A 150 -12.15 -22.54 -20.33
N LYS A 151 -13.48 -22.59 -20.22
CA LYS A 151 -14.23 -22.07 -19.08
C LYS A 151 -13.96 -22.90 -17.83
N ILE A 152 -13.85 -24.22 -17.96
CA ILE A 152 -13.50 -25.12 -16.86
C ILE A 152 -12.08 -24.85 -16.37
N ALA A 153 -11.11 -24.73 -17.27
CA ALA A 153 -9.73 -24.40 -16.93
C ALA A 153 -9.63 -23.05 -16.21
N GLU A 154 -10.39 -22.05 -16.68
CA GLU A 154 -10.49 -20.74 -16.03
C GLU A 154 -11.11 -20.82 -14.63
N GLY A 155 -12.17 -21.61 -14.47
CA GLY A 155 -12.79 -21.88 -13.16
C GLY A 155 -11.80 -22.52 -12.20
N ILE A 156 -11.13 -23.60 -12.62
CA ILE A 156 -10.08 -24.24 -11.81
C ILE A 156 -8.99 -23.24 -11.43
N TYR A 157 -8.48 -22.46 -12.38
CA TYR A 157 -7.42 -21.48 -12.11
C TYR A 157 -7.84 -20.40 -11.10
N LYS A 158 -9.08 -19.91 -11.18
CA LYS A 158 -9.61 -18.91 -10.24
C LYS A 158 -9.92 -19.48 -8.87
N ASP A 159 -10.62 -20.62 -8.83
CA ASP A 159 -11.22 -21.18 -7.61
C ASP A 159 -10.21 -22.00 -6.78
N SER A 160 -9.17 -22.56 -7.41
CA SER A 160 -8.09 -23.31 -6.72
C SER A 160 -7.07 -22.43 -5.98
N LYS A 161 -7.28 -21.11 -5.95
CA LYS A 161 -6.33 -20.10 -5.41
C LYS A 161 -4.99 -19.98 -6.16
N ILE A 162 -4.75 -20.71 -7.25
CA ILE A 162 -3.56 -20.56 -8.11
C ILE A 162 -3.40 -19.11 -8.58
N SER A 163 -4.51 -18.44 -8.90
CA SER A 163 -4.54 -17.03 -9.29
C SER A 163 -3.94 -16.06 -8.24
N SER A 164 -3.83 -16.49 -6.99
CA SER A 164 -3.36 -15.71 -5.84
C SER A 164 -1.91 -16.00 -5.42
N VAL A 165 -1.24 -16.93 -6.11
CA VAL A 165 0.19 -17.24 -5.92
C VAL A 165 1.03 -16.00 -6.26
N MET A 166 2.07 -15.75 -5.46
CA MET A 166 2.97 -14.59 -5.57
C MET A 166 4.45 -14.97 -5.71
N GLU A 167 4.77 -16.24 -5.51
CA GLU A 167 6.11 -16.82 -5.41
C GLU A 167 6.90 -16.75 -6.72
N TYR A 168 6.22 -16.57 -7.85
CA TYR A 168 6.85 -16.41 -9.16
C TYR A 168 7.30 -14.96 -9.43
N SER A 169 7.09 -14.05 -8.48
CA SER A 169 7.62 -12.68 -8.55
C SER A 169 9.14 -12.68 -8.41
N ARG A 170 9.81 -11.81 -9.16
CA ARG A 170 11.23 -11.50 -8.95
C ARG A 170 11.45 -10.51 -7.82
N SER A 171 10.41 -9.75 -7.45
CA SER A 171 10.51 -8.76 -6.38
C SER A 171 10.43 -9.44 -5.03
N ILE A 172 11.35 -9.08 -4.13
CA ILE A 172 11.18 -9.36 -2.71
C ILE A 172 10.06 -8.45 -2.15
N HIS A 173 9.45 -8.82 -1.03
CA HIS A 173 8.45 -7.98 -0.37
C HIS A 173 9.10 -6.94 0.54
N ALA A 174 8.40 -5.85 0.82
CA ALA A 174 8.94 -4.73 1.58
C ALA A 174 9.38 -5.13 3.01
N GLU A 175 8.59 -5.99 3.66
CA GLU A 175 8.86 -6.50 5.01
C GLU A 175 10.14 -7.36 5.03
N MET A 176 10.32 -8.19 4.00
CA MET A 176 11.51 -9.02 3.85
C MET A 176 12.74 -8.18 3.49
N ASP A 177 12.57 -7.12 2.68
CA ASP A 177 13.65 -6.19 2.37
C ASP A 177 14.14 -5.46 3.62
N VAL A 178 13.24 -5.05 4.51
CA VAL A 178 13.61 -4.51 5.84
C VAL A 178 14.46 -5.52 6.62
N ILE A 179 13.99 -6.76 6.75
CA ILE A 179 14.68 -7.80 7.54
C ILE A 179 16.06 -8.10 6.94
N THR A 180 16.14 -8.32 5.64
CA THR A 180 17.42 -8.60 4.97
C THR A 180 18.35 -7.38 4.99
N SER A 181 17.83 -6.16 4.96
CA SER A 181 18.62 -4.93 5.10
C SER A 181 19.20 -4.77 6.50
N MET A 182 18.47 -5.18 7.54
CA MET A 182 19.03 -5.27 8.89
C MET A 182 20.08 -6.37 8.99
N ALA A 183 19.83 -7.55 8.43
CA ALA A 183 20.79 -8.66 8.46
C ALA A 183 22.14 -8.36 7.77
N ARG A 184 22.17 -7.42 6.81
CA ARG A 184 23.41 -6.96 6.19
C ARG A 184 24.23 -5.99 7.05
N LYS A 185 23.66 -5.44 8.13
CA LYS A 185 24.36 -4.53 9.04
C LYS A 185 25.08 -5.32 10.13
N GLN A 186 26.31 -4.93 10.45
CA GLN A 186 27.15 -5.62 11.45
C GLN A 186 26.47 -5.80 12.81
N ASN A 187 25.69 -4.80 13.25
CA ASN A 187 24.91 -4.83 14.49
C ASN A 187 23.41 -4.61 14.21
N GLY A 188 22.92 -5.17 13.10
CA GLY A 188 21.51 -5.09 12.77
C GLY A 188 20.67 -5.97 13.69
N ASP A 189 19.73 -5.36 14.41
CA ASP A 189 18.77 -6.06 15.26
C ASP A 189 17.32 -5.73 14.90
N THR A 190 16.52 -6.77 14.73
CA THR A 190 15.07 -6.69 14.47
C THR A 190 14.23 -7.10 15.68
N LYS A 191 14.86 -7.65 16.72
CA LYS A 191 14.19 -8.17 17.90
C LYS A 191 13.53 -7.03 18.68
N ASP A 192 12.30 -7.27 19.14
CA ASP A 192 11.52 -6.33 19.94
C ASP A 192 11.27 -4.97 19.24
N LYS A 193 11.39 -4.93 17.90
CA LYS A 193 11.15 -3.73 17.08
C LYS A 193 9.73 -3.68 16.50
N ILE A 194 9.32 -2.50 16.05
CA ILE A 194 8.01 -2.23 15.47
C ILE A 194 8.16 -2.06 13.96
N LEU A 195 7.44 -2.86 13.17
CA LEU A 195 7.42 -2.80 11.72
C LEU A 195 6.14 -2.10 11.24
N TYR A 196 6.29 -0.98 10.54
CA TYR A 196 5.20 -0.33 9.81
C TYR A 196 5.21 -0.82 8.37
N THR A 197 4.06 -1.14 7.79
CA THR A 197 3.94 -1.55 6.37
C THR A 197 2.67 -0.97 5.75
N THR A 198 2.72 -0.56 4.49
CA THR A 198 1.54 0.04 3.83
C THR A 198 0.41 -0.98 3.63
N THR A 199 0.73 -2.27 3.54
CA THR A 199 -0.23 -3.34 3.28
C THR A 199 0.00 -4.51 4.22
N TYR A 200 -1.08 -5.18 4.64
CA TYR A 200 -1.03 -6.34 5.52
C TYR A 200 -0.07 -7.43 4.99
N PRO A 201 0.84 -7.97 5.82
CA PRO A 201 1.82 -8.95 5.37
C PRO A 201 1.20 -10.23 4.84
N CYS A 202 1.74 -10.76 3.74
CA CYS A 202 1.38 -12.11 3.30
C CYS A 202 1.92 -13.17 4.27
N HIS A 203 1.39 -14.40 4.21
CA HIS A 203 1.85 -15.51 5.06
C HIS A 203 3.36 -15.80 4.92
N ASN A 204 3.93 -15.58 3.73
CA ASN A 204 5.38 -15.69 3.53
C ASN A 204 6.15 -14.58 4.26
N CYS A 205 5.67 -13.35 4.29
CA CYS A 205 6.29 -12.29 5.11
C CYS A 205 6.10 -12.56 6.61
N ALA A 206 4.91 -13.00 7.01
CA ALA A 206 4.55 -13.26 8.40
C ALA A 206 5.52 -14.24 9.08
N ARG A 207 5.87 -15.36 8.44
CA ARG A 207 6.86 -16.30 9.01
C ARG A 207 8.24 -15.67 9.24
N HIS A 208 8.68 -14.76 8.36
CA HIS A 208 9.96 -14.06 8.54
C HIS A 208 9.87 -13.01 9.64
N ILE A 209 8.75 -12.30 9.75
CA ILE A 209 8.50 -11.33 10.83
C ILE A 209 8.59 -12.02 12.19
N VAL A 210 7.91 -13.17 12.34
CA VAL A 210 7.95 -13.99 13.56
C VAL A 210 9.37 -14.46 13.84
N ALA A 211 10.04 -15.07 12.85
CA ALA A 211 11.40 -15.59 13.02
C ALA A 211 12.44 -14.50 13.33
N ALA A 212 12.23 -13.27 12.85
CA ALA A 212 13.09 -12.12 13.10
C ALA A 212 12.90 -11.50 14.50
N GLY A 213 11.96 -12.00 15.30
CA GLY A 213 11.70 -11.48 16.64
C GLY A 213 11.05 -10.09 16.67
N ILE A 214 10.46 -9.65 15.55
CA ILE A 214 9.70 -8.39 15.49
C ILE A 214 8.48 -8.53 16.39
N LYS A 215 8.26 -7.57 17.30
CA LYS A 215 7.17 -7.68 18.28
C LYS A 215 5.82 -7.19 17.77
N LYS A 216 5.81 -6.18 16.88
CA LYS A 216 4.59 -5.50 16.46
C LYS A 216 4.65 -5.10 14.99
N VAL A 217 3.56 -5.31 14.28
CA VAL A 217 3.33 -4.87 12.90
C VAL A 217 2.13 -3.92 12.87
N VAL A 218 2.33 -2.76 12.27
CA VAL A 218 1.27 -1.76 12.05
C VAL A 218 1.04 -1.61 10.54
N TYR A 219 -0.19 -1.83 10.07
CA TYR A 219 -0.51 -1.81 8.63
C TYR A 219 -1.74 -0.96 8.29
N ILE A 220 -1.82 -0.42 7.06
CA ILE A 220 -3.01 0.32 6.59
C ILE A 220 -3.96 -0.59 5.83
N GLU A 221 -3.51 -1.13 4.69
CA GLU A 221 -4.40 -1.80 3.75
C GLU A 221 -4.58 -3.27 4.15
N PRO A 222 -5.83 -3.78 4.24
CA PRO A 222 -6.05 -5.20 4.46
C PRO A 222 -5.55 -6.03 3.28
N PHE A 223 -5.23 -7.30 3.53
CA PHE A 223 -4.86 -8.26 2.48
C PHE A 223 -5.55 -9.60 2.72
N ASP A 224 -6.78 -9.71 2.21
CA ASP A 224 -7.70 -10.82 2.47
C ASP A 224 -7.20 -12.20 2.04
N LYS A 225 -6.18 -12.22 1.15
CA LYS A 225 -5.55 -13.46 0.67
C LYS A 225 -4.47 -13.99 1.62
N SER A 226 -4.13 -13.25 2.66
CA SER A 226 -3.11 -13.67 3.61
C SER A 226 -3.64 -14.72 4.56
N LEU A 227 -2.95 -15.85 4.63
CA LEU A 227 -3.19 -16.90 5.62
C LEU A 227 -2.33 -16.72 6.89
N ALA A 228 -1.81 -15.51 7.14
CA ALA A 228 -0.85 -15.27 8.21
C ALA A 228 -1.39 -15.67 9.60
N LEU A 229 -2.62 -15.28 9.92
CA LEU A 229 -3.26 -15.67 11.19
C LEU A 229 -3.68 -17.14 11.18
N ASP A 230 -4.17 -17.66 10.05
CA ASP A 230 -4.61 -19.06 9.97
C ASP A 230 -3.44 -20.04 10.18
N LEU A 231 -2.27 -19.73 9.62
CA LEU A 231 -1.08 -20.58 9.67
C LEU A 231 -0.19 -20.35 10.89
N HIS A 232 -0.29 -19.18 11.52
CA HIS A 232 0.57 -18.79 12.65
C HIS A 232 -0.25 -18.22 13.82
N ASN A 233 -1.44 -18.77 14.08
CA ASN A 233 -2.28 -18.33 15.21
C ASN A 233 -1.64 -18.60 16.58
N ASP A 234 -0.64 -19.47 16.64
CA ASP A 234 0.19 -19.78 17.80
C ASP A 234 1.21 -18.67 18.08
N ALA A 235 1.62 -17.91 17.07
CA ALA A 235 2.68 -16.89 17.16
C ALA A 235 2.23 -15.45 16.84
N ILE A 236 1.09 -15.26 16.16
CA ILE A 236 0.56 -13.96 15.73
C ILE A 236 -0.81 -13.72 16.33
N THR A 237 -1.08 -12.48 16.72
CA THR A 237 -2.38 -12.06 17.26
C THR A 237 -2.75 -10.65 16.81
N LYS A 238 -4.05 -10.32 16.88
CA LYS A 238 -4.53 -8.94 16.82
C LYS A 238 -4.75 -8.31 18.20
N ASN A 239 -4.72 -9.12 19.27
CA ASN A 239 -4.90 -8.68 20.64
C ASN A 239 -3.58 -8.14 21.21
N GLU A 240 -3.59 -6.93 21.77
CA GLU A 240 -2.39 -6.26 22.28
C GLU A 240 -1.88 -6.83 23.62
N GLU A 241 -2.67 -7.65 24.32
CA GLU A 241 -2.33 -8.20 25.65
C GLU A 241 -1.59 -9.56 25.61
N SER A 242 -0.96 -9.90 24.49
CA SER A 242 -0.32 -11.20 24.27
C SER A 242 1.20 -11.10 24.18
N SER A 243 1.91 -12.19 24.53
CA SER A 243 3.34 -12.37 24.23
C SER A 243 3.64 -12.69 22.76
N LYS A 244 2.61 -12.87 21.93
CA LYS A 244 2.69 -13.11 20.49
C LYS A 244 3.04 -11.84 19.72
N VAL A 245 3.43 -12.00 18.45
CA VAL A 245 3.62 -10.87 17.54
C VAL A 245 2.27 -10.20 17.27
N ILE A 246 2.18 -8.90 17.53
CA ILE A 246 0.93 -8.15 17.41
C ILE A 246 0.80 -7.57 16.00
N PHE A 247 -0.24 -7.93 15.27
CA PHE A 247 -0.61 -7.33 14.00
C PHE A 247 -1.81 -6.42 14.23
N CYS A 248 -1.65 -5.11 14.04
CA CYS A 248 -2.72 -4.15 14.29
C CYS A 248 -2.86 -3.12 13.17
N ASP A 249 -4.09 -2.63 12.99
CA ASP A 249 -4.36 -1.59 12.00
C ASP A 249 -3.68 -0.27 12.39
N PHE A 250 -3.38 0.54 11.38
CA PHE A 250 -2.86 1.88 11.54
C PHE A 250 -3.93 2.83 12.09
N GLU A 251 -3.50 3.79 12.90
CA GLU A 251 -4.35 4.88 13.39
C GLU A 251 -3.59 6.20 13.31
N GLY A 252 -4.26 7.24 12.82
CA GLY A 252 -3.71 8.58 12.66
C GLY A 252 -3.92 9.16 11.26
N VAL A 253 -3.23 10.25 10.99
CA VAL A 253 -3.18 10.93 9.69
C VAL A 253 -2.69 9.98 8.60
N SER A 254 -3.45 9.93 7.51
CA SER A 254 -3.04 9.22 6.30
C SER A 254 -1.67 9.68 5.82
N PRO A 255 -0.76 8.75 5.45
CA PRO A 255 0.58 9.14 4.99
C PRO A 255 0.54 10.02 3.74
N ARG A 256 -0.52 9.94 2.92
CA ARG A 256 -0.76 10.83 1.77
C ARG A 256 -0.99 12.28 2.18
N ARG A 257 -1.56 12.53 3.36
CA ARG A 257 -1.83 13.85 3.92
C ARG A 257 -0.77 14.34 4.91
N TYR A 258 0.27 13.54 5.17
CA TYR A 258 1.29 13.84 6.16
C TYR A 258 1.96 15.21 5.92
N ASN A 259 2.53 15.42 4.74
CA ASN A 259 3.14 16.71 4.40
C ASN A 259 2.12 17.85 4.43
N LYS A 260 0.89 17.59 4.00
CA LYS A 260 -0.18 18.59 3.97
C LYS A 260 -0.51 19.09 5.38
N PHE A 261 -0.70 18.20 6.35
CA PHE A 261 -1.11 18.56 7.71
C PHE A 261 0.04 18.99 8.64
N PHE A 262 1.28 18.53 8.40
CA PHE A 262 2.40 18.82 9.29
C PHE A 262 3.36 19.89 8.76
N ARG A 263 3.21 20.33 7.50
CA ARG A 263 3.97 21.46 6.97
C ARG A 263 3.26 22.78 7.31
N PRO A 264 3.92 23.72 8.00
CA PRO A 264 3.34 25.04 8.27
C PRO A 264 3.07 25.78 6.95
N THR A 265 1.97 26.51 6.88
CA THR A 265 1.61 27.33 5.69
C THR A 265 1.75 28.83 5.93
N ASP A 266 1.96 29.22 7.18
CA ASP A 266 2.15 30.60 7.63
C ASP A 266 3.11 30.62 8.83
N GLU A 267 3.46 31.82 9.30
CA GLU A 267 4.39 32.03 10.41
C GLU A 267 3.90 31.38 11.71
N ARG A 268 4.81 30.72 12.42
CA ARG A 268 4.51 29.98 13.66
C ARG A 268 4.60 30.85 14.90
N LYS A 269 5.16 32.05 14.78
CA LYS A 269 5.30 33.01 15.86
C LYS A 269 5.12 34.43 15.32
N ASP A 270 4.82 35.36 16.21
CA ASP A 270 4.90 36.78 15.92
C ASP A 270 6.37 37.22 15.94
N ASP A 271 6.81 37.88 14.87
CA ASP A 271 8.23 38.23 14.69
C ASP A 271 8.72 39.33 15.63
N LYS A 272 7.83 40.17 16.16
CA LYS A 272 8.18 41.28 17.04
C LYS A 272 8.29 40.86 18.50
N THR A 273 7.38 39.98 18.93
CA THR A 273 7.24 39.55 20.32
C THR A 273 7.83 38.16 20.59
N GLY A 274 8.02 37.35 19.54
CA GLY A 274 8.42 35.95 19.65
C GLY A 274 7.30 35.02 20.15
N THR A 275 6.08 35.53 20.36
CA THR A 275 4.94 34.76 20.88
C THR A 275 4.43 33.78 19.84
N ALA A 276 4.12 32.54 20.24
CA ALA A 276 3.58 31.53 19.32
C ALA A 276 2.19 31.92 18.81
N ASN A 277 1.99 31.85 17.49
CA ASN A 277 0.67 32.02 16.89
C ASN A 277 -0.20 30.80 17.24
N LYS A 278 -1.47 31.02 17.60
CA LYS A 278 -2.41 29.92 17.91
C LYS A 278 -2.68 29.05 16.68
N PHE A 279 -2.76 29.67 15.51
CA PHE A 279 -2.96 29.01 14.22
C PHE A 279 -1.93 29.55 13.21
N ASN A 280 -1.49 28.70 12.30
CA ASN A 280 -0.49 29.01 11.27
C ASN A 280 -0.97 28.60 9.88
N VAL A 281 -2.20 29.03 9.55
CA VAL A 281 -2.86 28.82 8.26
C VAL A 281 -2.88 30.09 7.42
N ARG A 282 -2.34 29.97 6.21
CA ARG A 282 -2.41 31.06 5.23
C ARG A 282 -3.87 31.34 4.88
N TYR A 283 -4.22 32.62 4.80
CA TYR A 283 -5.57 33.09 4.42
C TYR A 283 -6.71 32.70 5.37
N LYS A 284 -6.42 32.29 6.62
CA LYS A 284 -7.43 31.83 7.60
C LYS A 284 -8.32 30.67 7.09
N ASN A 285 -7.86 29.93 6.09
CA ASN A 285 -8.56 28.78 5.52
C ASN A 285 -8.14 27.49 6.24
N HIS A 286 -8.85 26.39 5.97
CA HIS A 286 -8.38 25.06 6.35
C HIS A 286 -7.10 24.71 5.60
N ILE A 287 -6.24 23.88 6.21
CA ILE A 287 -5.01 23.38 5.59
C ILE A 287 -5.31 22.69 4.25
N ASP A 288 -6.35 21.85 4.23
CA ASP A 288 -6.80 21.13 3.05
C ASP A 288 -8.09 21.76 2.51
N VAL A 289 -7.94 22.56 1.46
CA VAL A 289 -9.07 23.20 0.78
C VAL A 289 -9.52 22.28 -0.35
N GLN A 290 -10.77 21.84 -0.30
CA GLN A 290 -11.43 21.11 -1.36
C GLN A 290 -12.55 21.99 -1.91
N TYR A 291 -12.63 22.12 -3.23
CA TYR A 291 -13.75 22.80 -3.87
C TYR A 291 -14.98 21.89 -3.79
N LEU A 292 -16.08 22.43 -3.28
CA LEU A 292 -17.36 21.71 -3.23
C LEU A 292 -18.03 21.65 -4.61
N ASP A 293 -17.71 22.61 -5.47
CA ASP A 293 -18.21 22.69 -6.82
C ASP A 293 -17.38 21.82 -7.77
N ASP A 294 -18.08 21.15 -8.69
CA ASP A 294 -17.42 20.48 -9.81
C ASP A 294 -16.74 21.49 -10.75
N TYR A 295 -15.83 21.00 -11.58
CA TYR A 295 -15.02 21.85 -12.46
C TYR A 295 -15.89 22.70 -13.42
N ARG A 296 -17.04 22.19 -13.87
CA ARG A 296 -17.92 22.91 -14.81
C ARG A 296 -18.61 24.07 -14.12
N LYS A 297 -19.08 23.86 -12.89
CA LYS A 297 -19.66 24.93 -12.06
C LYS A 297 -18.63 26.00 -11.76
N TYR A 298 -17.41 25.60 -11.42
CA TYR A 298 -16.31 26.53 -11.18
C TYR A 298 -15.97 27.34 -12.44
N GLU A 299 -15.74 26.68 -13.58
CA GLU A 299 -15.47 27.35 -14.86
C GLU A 299 -16.61 28.28 -15.27
N SER A 300 -17.85 27.85 -15.12
CA SER A 300 -19.03 28.67 -15.41
C SER A 300 -19.08 29.92 -14.53
N ALA A 301 -18.74 29.80 -13.24
CA ALA A 301 -18.69 30.92 -12.33
C ALA A 301 -17.55 31.90 -12.67
N VAL A 302 -16.37 31.39 -13.01
CA VAL A 302 -15.22 32.19 -13.45
C VAL A 302 -15.53 32.93 -14.76
N ALA A 303 -16.11 32.23 -15.75
CA ALA A 303 -16.52 32.83 -17.02
C ALA A 303 -17.56 33.95 -16.82
N LYS A 304 -18.59 33.71 -16.00
CA LYS A 304 -19.58 34.73 -15.65
C LYS A 304 -18.96 35.95 -14.98
N LYS A 305 -18.05 35.73 -14.02
CA LYS A 305 -17.33 36.81 -13.34
C LYS A 305 -16.49 37.63 -14.33
N PHE A 306 -15.73 36.96 -15.20
CA PHE A 306 -14.92 37.60 -16.23
C PHE A 306 -15.77 38.47 -17.16
N ILE A 307 -16.88 37.93 -17.70
CA ILE A 307 -17.83 38.67 -18.55
C ILE A 307 -18.36 39.91 -17.83
N THR A 308 -18.71 39.76 -16.54
CA THR A 308 -19.23 40.87 -15.72
C THR A 308 -18.19 41.96 -15.50
N GLU A 309 -16.91 41.60 -15.34
CA GLU A 309 -15.82 42.56 -15.13
C GLU A 309 -15.45 43.32 -16.41
N ILE A 310 -15.41 42.65 -17.57
CA ILE A 310 -15.12 43.31 -18.86
C ILE A 310 -16.30 44.13 -19.40
N SER A 311 -17.52 43.87 -18.92
CA SER A 311 -18.73 44.59 -19.35
C SER A 311 -18.98 45.85 -18.52
N LYS A 312 -18.09 46.19 -17.57
CA LYS A 312 -18.17 47.46 -16.84
C LYS A 312 -17.75 48.59 -17.78
N PRO A 313 -18.58 49.62 -18.00
CA PRO A 313 -18.17 50.79 -18.79
C PRO A 313 -16.98 51.47 -18.12
N GLU A 314 -16.06 52.02 -18.92
CA GLU A 314 -14.94 52.80 -18.39
C GLU A 314 -15.47 53.94 -17.51
N PRO A 315 -14.83 54.21 -16.35
CA PRO A 315 -15.20 55.35 -15.54
C PRO A 315 -15.05 56.62 -16.39
N GLN A 316 -16.15 57.33 -16.61
CA GLN A 316 -16.15 58.63 -17.27
C GLN A 316 -15.21 59.57 -16.49
N GLN A 317 -14.08 59.92 -17.10
CA GLN A 317 -13.18 60.98 -16.64
C GLN A 317 -13.81 62.35 -16.83
#